data_AF-G0MRF2-F1
#
_entry.id   AF-G0MRF2-F1
#
_cell.length_a   1.000
_cell.length_b   1.000
_cell.length_c   1.000
_cell.angle_alpha   90.00
_cell.angle_beta   90.00
_cell.angle_gamma   90.00
#
_symmetry.space_group_name_H-M   'P 1'
#
loop_
_entity.id
_entity.type
_entity.pdbx_description
1 polymer ?
#
loop_
_entity_poly.entity_id
_entity_poly.type
_entity_poly.pdbx_seq_one_letter_code
_entity_poly.pdbx_strand_id
1 'polypeptide(L)'
;MERKQGKNKNVNVTISIDARKRFQQIFGFGGAFTDSAGEQFIAVSKEVQDQILNSYFGVNGLEYNVGRVPMASCDFSTHEYSYDDVKDDFDLKHFGLADEDLKLKIPFIQKAIEKTKGKLQLFASPWSAPGWMKVTGRMRGGGAMRNDERVYKAYANYFVKFFEAYSSHKIPFWGLTIQNEPSTGADMTWRWQTMNYTAETMRDFLKNFLGPQLKGNNLTSSLKVMVLDDGRGLLPGWADTIFNDTDASKYADGVAVHWYGNLYSPAVLLDITQRHHPDKFIFGTEACAGYAFHHGPIMGDWFTAENYANDIISDLNHHFIGWTDWNLCLDENGGPNWANNFVDSPIIVNHTHQEFYKQPMFYAMGHFRYACTGYFGHHGVILGDWFRAESYADDIIIDLNHHVTGWTDWNLCLDETGGPNWAYNVVDAPIIVNRTAQEFYKQPMFYAMGHFRYILIAAKRIFLFQ
;
A
#
# COMPACT_ATOMS: atom_id res chain seq x y z
N MET A 1 52.64 -34.40 -7.39
CA MET A 1 52.04 -33.43 -6.46
C MET A 1 50.59 -33.23 -6.85
N GLU A 2 49.68 -33.97 -6.22
CA GLU A 2 48.23 -33.84 -6.43
C GLU A 2 47.73 -32.61 -5.65
N ARG A 3 47.16 -31.63 -6.35
CA ARG A 3 46.31 -30.61 -5.73
C ARG A 3 44.91 -31.20 -5.58
N LYS A 4 44.53 -31.56 -4.35
CA LYS A 4 43.16 -31.91 -3.98
C LYS A 4 42.25 -30.70 -4.25
N GLN A 5 41.37 -30.80 -5.23
CA GLN A 5 40.18 -29.94 -5.33
C GLN A 5 39.30 -30.22 -4.10
N GLY A 6 39.10 -29.20 -3.27
CA GLY A 6 38.19 -29.26 -2.13
C GLY A 6 36.76 -29.57 -2.63
N LYS A 7 36.11 -30.52 -1.98
CA LYS A 7 34.70 -30.87 -2.20
C LYS A 7 33.82 -29.62 -2.04
N ASN A 8 33.06 -29.27 -3.08
CA ASN A 8 31.91 -28.37 -2.95
C ASN A 8 30.99 -28.95 -1.86
N LYS A 9 30.87 -28.27 -0.73
CA LYS A 9 29.82 -28.56 0.25
C LYS A 9 28.50 -28.15 -0.40
N ASN A 10 27.62 -29.10 -0.69
CA ASN A 10 26.22 -28.80 -0.98
C ASN A 10 25.64 -28.09 0.24
N VAL A 11 25.47 -26.77 0.13
CA VAL A 11 24.76 -25.98 1.14
C VAL A 11 23.28 -26.08 0.77
N ASN A 12 22.54 -26.91 1.49
CA ASN A 12 21.09 -26.94 1.37
C ASN A 12 20.51 -25.81 2.23
N VAL A 13 19.67 -24.96 1.65
CA VAL A 13 18.87 -23.99 2.39
C VAL A 13 17.61 -24.69 2.88
N THR A 14 17.27 -24.55 4.16
CA THR A 14 16.04 -25.12 4.74
C THR A 14 15.28 -24.01 5.44
N ILE A 15 14.03 -23.79 5.02
CA ILE A 15 13.11 -22.84 5.65
C ILE A 15 12.12 -23.64 6.51
N SER A 16 12.07 -23.33 7.81
CA SER A 16 11.20 -24.01 8.77
C SER A 16 10.11 -23.05 9.26
N ILE A 17 8.85 -23.48 9.19
CA ILE A 17 7.70 -22.68 9.63
C ILE A 17 7.24 -23.17 11.01
N ASP A 18 7.23 -22.30 12.02
CA ASP A 18 6.64 -22.60 13.33
C ASP A 18 5.26 -21.94 13.45
N ALA A 19 4.23 -22.71 13.12
CA ALA A 19 2.84 -22.27 13.21
C ALA A 19 2.33 -22.11 14.65
N ARG A 20 3.17 -22.06 15.69
CA ARG A 20 2.76 -21.64 17.06
C ARG A 20 3.20 -20.22 17.38
N LYS A 21 4.17 -19.68 16.65
CA LYS A 21 4.59 -18.28 16.78
C LYS A 21 3.64 -17.42 15.94
N ARG A 22 3.08 -16.38 16.57
CA ARG A 22 2.14 -15.45 15.96
C ARG A 22 2.66 -14.03 16.16
N PHE A 23 2.45 -13.21 15.17
CA PHE A 23 2.87 -11.81 15.15
C PHE A 23 1.64 -10.93 14.88
N GLN A 24 1.83 -9.79 14.24
CA GLN A 24 0.76 -8.86 13.91
C GLN A 24 -0.26 -9.46 12.93
N GLN A 25 -1.48 -8.97 13.01
CA GLN A 25 -2.49 -9.22 11.98
C GLN A 25 -2.27 -8.26 10.81
N ILE A 26 -2.32 -8.79 9.59
CA ILE A 26 -2.25 -7.96 8.39
C ILE A 26 -3.60 -7.27 8.17
N PHE A 27 -3.56 -5.95 8.12
CA PHE A 27 -4.66 -5.04 7.84
C PHE A 27 -4.90 -4.92 6.34
N GLY A 28 -3.88 -4.62 5.53
CA GLY A 28 -4.11 -4.42 4.11
C GLY A 28 -2.97 -3.81 3.30
N PHE A 29 -3.22 -3.75 1.99
CA PHE A 29 -2.35 -3.11 1.00
C PHE A 29 -3.18 -2.20 0.08
N GLY A 30 -2.57 -1.12 -0.37
CA GLY A 30 -3.29 -0.07 -1.08
C GLY A 30 -2.43 0.95 -1.81
N GLY A 31 -3.09 2.01 -2.24
CA GLY A 31 -2.46 3.22 -2.79
C GLY A 31 -3.29 4.48 -2.47
N ALA A 32 -2.81 5.65 -2.87
CA ALA A 32 -3.47 6.93 -2.64
C ALA A 32 -4.33 7.41 -3.82
N PHE A 33 -5.51 7.93 -3.48
CA PHE A 33 -6.44 8.65 -4.37
C PHE A 33 -6.10 10.14 -4.39
N THR A 34 -4.93 10.48 -4.96
CA THR A 34 -4.52 11.88 -5.18
C THR A 34 -5.32 12.55 -6.29
N ASP A 35 -5.26 13.88 -6.38
CA ASP A 35 -5.90 14.59 -7.49
C ASP A 35 -5.26 14.18 -8.81
N SER A 36 -3.94 14.04 -8.86
CA SER A 36 -3.20 13.56 -10.04
C SER A 36 -3.66 12.18 -10.49
N ALA A 37 -3.80 11.22 -9.57
CA ALA A 37 -4.34 9.90 -9.91
C ALA A 37 -5.79 10.00 -10.41
N GLY A 38 -6.58 10.90 -9.83
CA GLY A 38 -7.93 11.20 -10.28
C GLY A 38 -7.98 11.78 -11.71
N GLU A 39 -7.12 12.75 -12.04
CA GLU A 39 -7.02 13.34 -13.38
C GLU A 39 -6.63 12.30 -14.43
N GLN A 40 -5.61 11.48 -14.14
CA GLN A 40 -5.17 10.41 -15.04
C GLN A 40 -6.27 9.36 -15.25
N PHE A 41 -6.97 9.01 -14.18
CA PHE A 41 -8.08 8.07 -14.25
C PHE A 41 -9.24 8.58 -15.12
N ILE A 42 -9.61 9.86 -15.01
CA ILE A 42 -10.71 10.41 -15.83
C ILE A 42 -10.31 10.75 -17.26
N ALA A 43 -9.01 10.88 -17.55
CA ALA A 43 -8.47 11.20 -18.88
C ALA A 43 -8.55 10.04 -19.90
N VAL A 44 -8.87 8.83 -19.45
CA VAL A 44 -9.04 7.65 -20.29
C VAL A 44 -10.50 7.19 -20.39
N SER A 45 -10.80 6.37 -21.40
CA SER A 45 -12.13 5.85 -21.68
C SER A 45 -12.68 5.03 -20.52
N LYS A 46 -14.01 4.82 -20.49
CA LYS A 46 -14.65 4.05 -19.40
C LYS A 46 -14.17 2.60 -19.36
N GLU A 47 -13.85 2.03 -20.52
CA GLU A 47 -13.30 0.68 -20.64
C GLU A 47 -11.92 0.60 -19.99
N VAL A 48 -11.05 1.59 -20.24
CA VAL A 48 -9.71 1.66 -19.64
C VAL A 48 -9.79 1.93 -18.14
N GLN A 49 -10.69 2.83 -17.71
CA GLN A 49 -11.01 3.05 -16.29
C GLN A 49 -11.38 1.74 -15.60
N ASP A 50 -12.25 0.94 -16.19
CA ASP A 50 -12.67 -0.34 -15.63
C ASP A 50 -11.53 -1.35 -15.58
N GLN A 51 -10.61 -1.34 -16.55
CA GLN A 51 -9.41 -2.18 -16.54
C GLN A 51 -8.44 -1.78 -15.43
N ILE A 52 -8.22 -0.48 -15.19
CA ILE A 52 -7.42 0.03 -14.07
C ILE A 52 -8.04 -0.42 -12.74
N LEU A 53 -9.35 -0.18 -12.57
CA LEU A 53 -10.09 -0.59 -11.38
C LEU A 53 -10.04 -2.10 -11.14
N ASN A 54 -10.22 -2.91 -12.18
CA ASN A 54 -10.11 -4.36 -12.07
C ASN A 54 -8.68 -4.80 -11.75
N SER A 55 -7.67 -4.08 -12.22
CA SER A 55 -6.27 -4.37 -11.96
C SER A 55 -5.94 -4.17 -10.48
N TYR A 56 -6.39 -3.09 -9.84
CA TYR A 56 -6.14 -2.87 -8.41
C TYR A 56 -7.12 -3.59 -7.49
N PHE A 57 -8.42 -3.48 -7.75
CA PHE A 57 -9.48 -3.81 -6.79
C PHE A 57 -10.31 -5.04 -7.19
N GLY A 58 -10.13 -5.56 -8.40
CA GLY A 58 -10.86 -6.72 -8.90
C GLY A 58 -10.33 -8.04 -8.35
N VAL A 59 -11.17 -9.07 -8.33
CA VAL A 59 -10.84 -10.43 -7.86
C VAL A 59 -9.72 -11.12 -8.67
N ASN A 60 -9.47 -10.65 -9.90
CA ASN A 60 -8.39 -11.13 -10.75
C ASN A 60 -7.21 -10.14 -10.81
N GLY A 61 -7.21 -9.13 -9.93
CA GLY A 61 -6.20 -8.09 -9.82
C GLY A 61 -5.40 -8.21 -8.53
N LEU A 62 -5.00 -7.07 -7.97
CA LEU A 62 -4.24 -7.00 -6.71
C LEU A 62 -5.13 -7.08 -5.46
N GLU A 63 -6.45 -7.06 -5.61
CA GLU A 63 -7.42 -7.05 -4.51
C GLU A 63 -7.08 -6.04 -3.39
N TYR A 64 -6.59 -4.85 -3.76
CA TYR A 64 -6.32 -3.77 -2.83
C TYR A 64 -7.53 -3.51 -1.94
N ASN A 65 -7.28 -3.39 -0.64
CA ASN A 65 -8.29 -3.20 0.38
C ASN A 65 -8.03 -1.98 1.26
N VAL A 66 -7.00 -1.20 0.94
CA VAL A 66 -6.67 0.06 1.61
C VAL A 66 -6.63 1.20 0.58
N GLY A 67 -7.08 2.39 0.99
CA GLY A 67 -6.90 3.60 0.21
C GLY A 67 -6.55 4.82 1.07
N ARG A 68 -5.53 5.57 0.66
CA ARG A 68 -5.19 6.86 1.28
C ARG A 68 -5.89 7.99 0.53
N VAL A 69 -6.45 8.96 1.26
CA VAL A 69 -7.15 10.10 0.66
C VAL A 69 -6.57 11.40 1.20
N PRO A 70 -5.95 12.25 0.35
CA PRO A 70 -5.61 13.59 0.75
C PRO A 70 -6.79 14.41 1.24
N MET A 71 -6.62 15.11 2.36
CA MET A 71 -7.55 16.15 2.78
C MET A 71 -7.14 17.45 2.10
N ALA A 72 -7.89 17.85 1.09
CA ALA A 72 -7.62 18.92 0.14
C ALA A 72 -6.36 18.65 -0.71
N SER A 73 -5.64 19.71 -1.09
CA SER A 73 -4.51 19.62 -2.00
C SER A 73 -3.22 19.07 -1.37
N CYS A 74 -2.42 18.42 -2.21
CA CYS A 74 -1.04 18.03 -1.94
C CYS A 74 -0.11 18.50 -3.08
N ASP A 75 1.13 18.01 -3.12
CA ASP A 75 2.03 18.23 -4.24
C ASP A 75 1.51 17.55 -5.53
N PHE A 76 0.88 16.36 -5.40
CA PHE A 76 0.11 15.68 -6.45
C PHE A 76 -1.32 16.24 -6.61
N SER A 77 -1.36 17.56 -6.71
CA SER A 77 -2.49 18.37 -7.15
C SER A 77 -2.02 19.29 -8.28
N THR A 78 -2.95 19.94 -8.98
CA THR A 78 -2.61 20.94 -10.02
C THR A 78 -2.43 22.35 -9.46
N HIS A 79 -2.89 22.61 -8.23
CA HIS A 79 -2.71 23.86 -7.52
C HIS A 79 -2.91 23.70 -5.99
N GLU A 80 -2.58 24.75 -5.23
CA GLU A 80 -2.81 24.83 -3.78
C GLU A 80 -4.27 25.24 -3.49
N TYR A 81 -5.00 24.43 -2.72
CA TYR A 81 -6.32 24.74 -2.17
C TYR A 81 -6.58 24.04 -0.82
N SER A 82 -7.44 24.63 0.01
CA SER A 82 -8.02 23.95 1.19
C SER A 82 -9.54 23.90 1.09
N TYR A 83 -10.21 23.29 2.08
CA TYR A 83 -11.68 23.32 2.14
C TYR A 83 -12.24 24.59 2.77
N ASP A 84 -11.40 25.47 3.33
CA ASP A 84 -11.85 26.69 4.02
C ASP A 84 -10.82 27.83 3.92
N ASP A 85 -10.66 28.39 2.73
CA ASP A 85 -9.66 29.43 2.46
C ASP A 85 -10.13 30.86 2.85
N VAL A 86 -11.35 31.02 3.37
CA VAL A 86 -11.84 32.31 3.88
C VAL A 86 -11.14 32.64 5.20
N LYS A 87 -10.41 33.76 5.21
CA LYS A 87 -9.60 34.17 6.36
C LYS A 87 -10.43 34.31 7.64
N ASP A 88 -9.90 33.75 8.73
CA ASP A 88 -10.44 33.85 10.09
C ASP A 88 -11.89 33.29 10.22
N ASP A 89 -12.26 32.31 9.38
CA ASP A 89 -13.54 31.60 9.48
C ASP A 89 -13.51 30.50 10.56
N PHE A 90 -13.42 30.94 11.82
CA PHE A 90 -13.34 30.03 12.97
C PHE A 90 -14.54 29.08 13.13
N ASP A 91 -15.70 29.45 12.56
CA ASP A 91 -16.93 28.64 12.60
C ASP A 91 -17.04 27.69 11.39
N LEU A 92 -16.08 27.73 10.46
CA LEU A 92 -16.05 26.93 9.22
C LEU A 92 -17.34 27.10 8.39
N LYS A 93 -17.86 28.33 8.26
CA LYS A 93 -19.09 28.64 7.52
C LYS A 93 -18.92 28.47 6.01
N HIS A 94 -17.70 28.63 5.51
CA HIS A 94 -17.35 28.50 4.10
C HIS A 94 -16.67 27.16 3.78
N PHE A 95 -16.63 26.24 4.75
CA PHE A 95 -16.12 24.89 4.51
C PHE A 95 -16.89 24.22 3.36
N GLY A 96 -16.15 23.73 2.36
CA GLY A 96 -16.72 22.99 1.23
C GLY A 96 -15.67 22.12 0.55
N LEU A 97 -16.10 20.93 0.10
CA LEU A 97 -15.26 20.10 -0.76
C LEU A 97 -14.97 20.82 -2.08
N ALA A 98 -13.75 20.66 -2.59
CA ALA A 98 -13.33 21.27 -3.84
C ALA A 98 -13.82 20.47 -5.06
N ASP A 99 -13.64 21.04 -6.24
CA ASP A 99 -14.01 20.39 -7.50
C ASP A 99 -13.22 19.08 -7.71
N GLU A 100 -11.97 19.04 -7.26
CA GLU A 100 -11.09 17.87 -7.27
C GLU A 100 -11.70 16.70 -6.48
N ASP A 101 -12.28 16.97 -5.31
CA ASP A 101 -12.96 15.93 -4.54
C ASP A 101 -14.19 15.44 -5.28
N LEU A 102 -15.04 16.37 -5.74
CA LEU A 102 -16.36 16.07 -6.30
C LEU A 102 -16.28 15.41 -7.68
N LYS A 103 -15.28 15.79 -8.50
CA LYS A 103 -15.15 15.35 -9.90
C LYS A 103 -14.11 14.26 -10.08
N LEU A 104 -13.09 14.18 -9.21
CA LEU A 104 -11.98 13.23 -9.35
C LEU A 104 -12.01 12.16 -8.25
N LYS A 105 -11.78 12.54 -7.00
CA LYS A 105 -11.53 11.59 -5.90
C LYS A 105 -12.78 10.79 -5.52
N ILE A 106 -13.90 11.46 -5.25
CA ILE A 106 -15.15 10.80 -4.84
C ILE A 106 -15.64 9.80 -5.89
N PRO A 107 -15.76 10.15 -7.18
CA PRO A 107 -16.15 9.17 -8.20
C PRO A 107 -15.19 8.00 -8.32
N PHE A 108 -13.87 8.24 -8.20
CA PHE A 108 -12.87 7.16 -8.28
C PHE A 108 -13.00 6.22 -7.07
N ILE A 109 -13.08 6.76 -5.86
CA ILE A 109 -13.25 6.00 -4.61
C ILE A 109 -14.55 5.19 -4.63
N GLN A 110 -15.68 5.76 -5.06
CA GLN A 110 -16.95 5.04 -5.13
C GLN A 110 -16.86 3.81 -6.04
N LYS A 111 -16.23 3.94 -7.21
CA LYS A 111 -16.00 2.79 -8.10
C LYS A 111 -15.08 1.74 -7.45
N ALA A 112 -14.05 2.15 -6.72
CA ALA A 112 -13.19 1.22 -5.99
C ALA A 112 -13.95 0.48 -4.86
N ILE A 113 -14.81 1.19 -4.12
CA ILE A 113 -15.70 0.61 -3.10
C ILE A 113 -16.63 -0.43 -3.73
N GLU A 114 -17.23 -0.13 -4.88
CA GLU A 114 -18.07 -1.08 -5.61
C GLU A 114 -17.30 -2.34 -6.01
N LYS A 115 -16.08 -2.18 -6.57
CA LYS A 115 -15.22 -3.32 -6.98
C LYS A 115 -14.82 -4.21 -5.80
N THR A 116 -14.49 -3.61 -4.67
CA THR A 116 -14.16 -4.34 -3.43
C THR A 116 -15.37 -4.87 -2.68
N LYS A 117 -16.60 -4.62 -3.16
CA LYS A 117 -17.86 -4.97 -2.48
C LYS A 117 -17.92 -4.39 -1.06
N GLY A 118 -17.47 -3.15 -0.90
CA GLY A 118 -17.47 -2.43 0.38
C GLY A 118 -16.37 -2.81 1.36
N LYS A 119 -15.36 -3.59 0.94
CA LYS A 119 -14.25 -4.00 1.81
C LYS A 119 -13.12 -2.95 1.92
N LEU A 120 -13.07 -1.97 1.02
CA LEU A 120 -12.04 -0.92 1.00
C LEU A 120 -12.04 -0.12 2.31
N GLN A 121 -10.90 -0.12 3.01
CA GLN A 121 -10.64 0.66 4.22
C GLN A 121 -9.90 1.95 3.84
N LEU A 122 -10.54 3.10 4.04
CA LEU A 122 -9.94 4.39 3.70
C LEU A 122 -9.33 5.08 4.91
N PHE A 123 -8.19 5.73 4.74
CA PHE A 123 -7.67 6.67 5.72
C PHE A 123 -7.34 8.02 5.07
N ALA A 124 -7.47 9.10 5.85
CA ALA A 124 -7.25 10.45 5.36
C ALA A 124 -6.05 11.12 6.04
N SER A 125 -5.33 11.94 5.29
CA SER A 125 -4.18 12.70 5.79
C SER A 125 -4.23 14.12 5.22
N PRO A 126 -4.11 15.18 6.04
CA PRO A 126 -3.92 16.54 5.54
C PRO A 126 -2.44 16.86 5.32
N TRP A 127 -2.12 17.59 4.26
CA TRP A 127 -0.77 18.12 4.01
C TRP A 127 -0.56 19.48 4.67
N SER A 128 -1.62 20.25 4.87
CA SER A 128 -1.56 21.52 5.57
C SER A 128 -2.92 21.93 6.10
N ALA A 129 -2.92 22.75 7.15
CA ALA A 129 -4.10 23.53 7.50
C ALA A 129 -4.29 24.69 6.48
N PRO A 130 -5.52 25.22 6.32
CA PRO A 130 -5.75 26.44 5.55
C PRO A 130 -4.74 27.54 5.88
N GLY A 131 -4.30 28.30 4.88
CA GLY A 131 -3.20 29.26 5.03
C GLY A 131 -3.42 30.26 6.18
N TRP A 132 -4.65 30.71 6.40
CA TRP A 132 -5.00 31.65 7.47
C TRP A 132 -4.85 31.08 8.89
N MET A 133 -4.83 29.75 9.04
CA MET A 133 -4.57 29.05 10.30
C MET A 133 -3.07 28.96 10.62
N LYS A 134 -2.18 29.19 9.64
CA LYS A 134 -0.72 29.05 9.81
C LYS A 134 -0.02 30.36 10.08
N VAL A 135 1.11 30.30 10.77
CA VAL A 135 1.94 31.49 11.07
C VAL A 135 2.49 32.16 9.81
N THR A 136 2.64 31.39 8.72
CA THR A 136 3.14 31.87 7.43
C THR A 136 2.05 32.47 6.55
N GLY A 137 0.77 32.28 6.89
CA GLY A 137 -0.35 32.66 6.03
C GLY A 137 -0.49 31.81 4.75
N ARG A 138 0.28 30.72 4.62
CA ARG A 138 0.37 29.90 3.39
C ARG A 138 0.42 28.41 3.70
N MET A 139 -0.11 27.59 2.79
CA MET A 139 -0.05 26.13 2.89
C MET A 139 1.37 25.59 2.63
N ARG A 140 2.09 26.13 1.63
CA ARG A 140 3.54 25.89 1.46
C ARG A 140 4.45 26.79 2.30
N GLY A 141 5.75 26.49 2.31
CA GLY A 141 6.78 27.30 2.97
C GLY A 141 6.89 27.06 4.48
N GLY A 142 6.67 25.82 4.92
CA GLY A 142 6.81 25.41 6.31
C GLY A 142 5.86 26.13 7.28
N GLY A 143 6.24 26.10 8.54
CA GLY A 143 5.60 26.82 9.64
C GLY A 143 4.50 26.01 10.36
N ALA A 144 4.38 26.29 11.65
CA ALA A 144 3.35 25.72 12.51
C ALA A 144 2.00 26.43 12.34
N MET A 145 0.95 25.86 12.93
CA MET A 145 -0.29 26.58 13.18
C MET A 145 -0.04 27.82 14.05
N ARG A 146 -0.90 28.83 13.89
CA ARG A 146 -0.97 29.99 14.79
C ARG A 146 -1.28 29.50 16.19
N ASN A 147 -0.54 30.02 17.17
CA ASN A 147 -0.80 29.73 18.57
C ASN A 147 -2.03 30.50 19.08
N ASP A 148 -3.21 30.06 18.65
CA ASP A 148 -4.52 30.62 18.98
C ASP A 148 -5.50 29.45 19.19
N GLU A 149 -6.09 29.37 20.38
CA GLU A 149 -7.03 28.30 20.74
C GLU A 149 -8.21 28.20 19.77
N ARG A 150 -8.67 29.32 19.20
CA ARG A 150 -9.76 29.33 18.22
C ARG A 150 -9.34 28.66 16.92
N VAL A 151 -8.07 28.81 16.53
CA VAL A 151 -7.50 28.15 15.34
C VAL A 151 -7.42 26.64 15.58
N TYR A 152 -6.90 26.20 16.73
CA TYR A 152 -6.85 24.76 17.04
C TYR A 152 -8.24 24.11 17.09
N LYS A 153 -9.23 24.80 17.68
CA LYS A 153 -10.63 24.33 17.68
C LYS A 153 -11.22 24.28 16.27
N ALA A 154 -11.02 25.32 15.46
CA ALA A 154 -11.48 25.35 14.07
C ALA A 154 -10.84 24.22 13.26
N TYR A 155 -9.53 24.00 13.41
CA TYR A 155 -8.85 22.92 12.69
C TYR A 155 -9.29 21.53 13.16
N ALA A 156 -9.52 21.30 14.45
CA ALA A 156 -10.11 20.04 14.91
C ALA A 156 -11.53 19.81 14.34
N ASN A 157 -12.35 20.86 14.23
CA ASN A 157 -13.65 20.79 13.58
C ASN A 157 -13.55 20.58 12.06
N TYR A 158 -12.47 21.04 11.42
CA TYR A 158 -12.21 20.84 9.99
C TYR A 158 -12.09 19.35 9.65
N PHE A 159 -11.42 18.56 10.51
CA PHE A 159 -11.41 17.09 10.37
C PHE A 159 -12.82 16.49 10.45
N VAL A 160 -13.61 16.89 11.45
CA VAL A 160 -14.99 16.38 11.61
C VAL A 160 -15.82 16.71 10.37
N LYS A 161 -15.76 17.95 9.87
CA LYS A 161 -16.47 18.38 8.66
C LYS A 161 -16.03 17.62 7.41
N PHE A 162 -14.75 17.29 7.28
CA PHE A 162 -14.27 16.44 6.19
C PHE A 162 -14.94 15.06 6.20
N PHE A 163 -14.99 14.39 7.35
CA PHE A 163 -15.63 13.07 7.45
C PHE A 163 -17.15 13.15 7.27
N GLU A 164 -17.80 14.20 7.78
CA GLU A 164 -19.23 14.45 7.52
C GLU A 164 -19.52 14.64 6.03
N ALA A 165 -18.69 15.45 5.35
CA ALA A 165 -18.83 15.72 3.92
C ALA A 165 -18.66 14.42 3.11
N TYR A 166 -17.58 13.66 3.32
CA TYR A 166 -17.38 12.39 2.61
C TYR A 166 -18.43 11.32 2.97
N SER A 167 -18.92 11.30 4.22
CA SER A 167 -20.01 10.42 4.64
C SER A 167 -21.30 10.72 3.87
N SER A 168 -21.59 12.00 3.57
CA SER A 168 -22.74 12.38 2.74
C SER A 168 -22.67 11.83 1.30
N HIS A 169 -21.46 11.53 0.82
CA HIS A 169 -21.19 10.84 -0.44
C HIS A 169 -21.09 9.31 -0.29
N LYS A 170 -21.50 8.77 0.86
CA LYS A 170 -21.46 7.33 1.20
C LYS A 170 -20.06 6.72 1.19
N ILE A 171 -19.06 7.52 1.55
CA ILE A 171 -17.66 7.07 1.65
C ILE A 171 -17.29 7.00 3.14
N PRO A 172 -17.25 5.79 3.74
CA PRO A 172 -16.79 5.62 5.11
C PRO A 172 -15.26 5.61 5.18
N PHE A 173 -14.72 6.06 6.30
CA PHE A 173 -13.29 5.99 6.61
C PHE A 173 -13.04 5.02 7.78
N TRP A 174 -11.91 4.34 7.73
CA TRP A 174 -11.35 3.53 8.81
C TRP A 174 -10.55 4.40 9.80
N GLY A 175 -9.80 5.38 9.29
CA GLY A 175 -8.91 6.17 10.13
C GLY A 175 -8.37 7.44 9.50
N LEU A 176 -7.40 8.05 10.17
CA LEU A 176 -6.69 9.24 9.73
C LEU A 176 -5.28 9.33 10.30
N THR A 177 -4.46 10.17 9.68
CA THR A 177 -3.24 10.69 10.29
C THR A 177 -3.45 12.16 10.68
N ILE A 178 -2.72 12.64 11.68
CA ILE A 178 -2.88 14.01 12.18
C ILE A 178 -2.33 15.04 11.17
N GLN A 179 -1.25 14.68 10.47
CA GLN A 179 -0.54 15.54 9.54
C GLN A 179 0.39 14.68 8.70
N ASN A 180 0.37 14.84 7.38
CA ASN A 180 1.39 14.28 6.49
C ASN A 180 2.74 14.95 6.74
N GLU A 181 3.78 14.17 6.98
CA GLU A 181 5.18 14.59 7.13
C GLU A 181 5.36 15.86 7.98
N PRO A 182 4.91 15.84 9.25
CA PRO A 182 4.97 17.00 10.14
C PRO A 182 6.38 17.59 10.28
N SER A 183 7.44 16.80 10.10
CA SER A 183 8.82 17.28 10.22
C SER A 183 9.23 18.20 9.07
N THR A 184 8.67 18.02 7.87
CA THR A 184 8.97 18.85 6.70
C THR A 184 8.56 20.30 6.90
N GLY A 185 7.56 20.53 7.77
CA GLY A 185 7.09 21.87 8.09
C GLY A 185 8.12 22.72 8.85
N ALA A 186 9.17 22.11 9.40
CA ALA A 186 10.29 22.85 9.99
C ALA A 186 11.11 23.59 8.92
N ASP A 187 11.08 23.14 7.66
CA ASP A 187 11.71 23.83 6.53
C ASP A 187 10.80 24.95 6.00
N MET A 188 11.17 26.19 6.30
CA MET A 188 10.46 27.39 5.82
C MET A 188 10.54 27.58 4.30
N THR A 189 11.38 26.82 3.60
CA THR A 189 11.55 26.85 2.15
C THR A 189 10.88 25.67 1.45
N TRP A 190 10.17 24.82 2.19
CA TRP A 190 9.47 23.66 1.64
C TRP A 190 8.53 24.07 0.51
N ARG A 191 8.63 23.37 -0.62
CA ARG A 191 8.09 23.85 -1.91
C ARG A 191 6.60 23.65 -2.08
N TRP A 192 6.02 22.67 -1.36
CA TRP A 192 4.61 22.33 -1.44
C TRP A 192 3.92 22.39 -0.06
N GLN A 193 2.66 21.99 0.00
CA GLN A 193 1.83 21.98 1.20
C GLN A 193 2.52 21.19 2.31
N THR A 194 2.72 21.83 3.46
CA THR A 194 3.28 21.22 4.67
C THR A 194 2.78 21.96 5.90
N MET A 195 2.85 21.35 7.09
CA MET A 195 2.64 22.05 8.36
C MET A 195 3.47 21.43 9.46
N ASN A 196 4.19 22.28 10.19
CA ASN A 196 5.09 21.83 11.24
C ASN A 196 4.32 21.34 12.47
N TYR A 197 4.71 20.17 12.95
CA TYR A 197 4.52 19.77 14.34
C TYR A 197 5.84 19.23 14.88
N THR A 198 6.15 19.54 16.14
CA THR A 198 6.98 18.64 16.97
C THR A 198 6.10 17.54 17.56
N ALA A 199 6.70 16.46 18.04
CA ALA A 199 5.97 15.38 18.72
C ALA A 199 5.13 15.90 19.91
N GLU A 200 5.64 16.87 20.68
CA GLU A 200 4.93 17.50 21.80
C GLU A 200 3.73 18.34 21.33
N THR A 201 3.91 19.16 20.27
CA THR A 201 2.81 19.97 19.75
C THR A 201 1.71 19.11 19.11
N MET A 202 2.09 17.99 18.45
CA MET A 202 1.14 17.00 17.95
C MET A 202 0.39 16.32 19.09
N ARG A 203 1.11 15.89 20.15
CA ARG A 203 0.51 15.32 21.37
C ARG A 203 -0.52 16.27 21.96
N ASP A 204 -0.14 17.54 22.14
CA ASP A 204 -0.99 18.54 22.79
C ASP A 204 -2.19 18.90 21.92
N PHE A 205 -2.03 18.96 20.59
CA PHE A 205 -3.15 19.14 19.68
C PHE A 205 -4.13 17.96 19.74
N LEU A 206 -3.61 16.73 19.70
CA LEU A 206 -4.41 15.51 19.79
C LEU A 206 -5.20 15.46 21.10
N LYS A 207 -4.51 15.66 22.21
CA LYS A 207 -5.07 15.57 23.56
C LYS A 207 -6.13 16.63 23.85
N ASN A 208 -5.85 17.89 23.49
CA ASN A 208 -6.66 19.02 23.92
C ASN A 208 -7.74 19.41 22.90
N PHE A 209 -7.60 19.05 21.63
CA PHE A 209 -8.49 19.50 20.57
C PHE A 209 -9.00 18.36 19.69
N LEU A 210 -8.14 17.70 18.92
CA LEU A 210 -8.58 16.75 17.89
C LEU A 210 -9.26 15.51 18.49
N GLY A 211 -8.63 14.86 19.47
CA GLY A 211 -9.14 13.65 20.11
C GLY A 211 -10.53 13.83 20.73
N PRO A 212 -10.75 14.85 21.59
CA PRO A 212 -12.07 15.16 22.11
C PRO A 212 -13.12 15.42 21.02
N GLN A 213 -12.79 16.17 19.97
CA GLN A 213 -13.74 16.47 18.89
C GLN A 213 -14.11 15.23 18.08
N LEU A 214 -13.13 14.38 17.75
CA LEU A 214 -13.40 13.12 17.04
C LEU A 214 -14.27 12.19 17.87
N LYS A 215 -14.03 12.07 19.19
CA LYS A 215 -14.86 11.22 20.07
C LYS A 215 -16.23 11.81 20.37
N GLY A 216 -16.40 13.13 20.26
CA GLY A 216 -17.67 13.82 20.48
C GLY A 216 -18.68 13.66 19.34
N ASN A 217 -18.26 13.20 18.16
CA ASN A 217 -19.12 13.01 16.99
C ASN A 217 -19.25 11.52 16.65
N ASN A 218 -20.49 11.04 16.49
CA ASN A 218 -20.80 9.63 16.25
C ASN A 218 -20.15 9.09 14.96
N LEU A 219 -20.01 9.90 13.92
CA LEU A 219 -19.40 9.49 12.64
C LEU A 219 -17.89 9.29 12.76
N THR A 220 -17.23 10.03 13.65
CA THR A 220 -15.77 10.01 13.78
C THR A 220 -15.26 9.26 15.01
N SER A 221 -16.15 8.96 15.97
CA SER A 221 -15.79 8.39 17.27
C SER A 221 -15.07 7.03 17.19
N SER A 222 -15.31 6.26 16.14
CA SER A 222 -14.69 4.96 15.88
C SER A 222 -13.44 5.02 15.01
N LEU A 223 -13.11 6.17 14.41
CA LEU A 223 -11.96 6.31 13.53
C LEU A 223 -10.65 6.01 14.28
N LYS A 224 -9.75 5.32 13.58
CA LYS A 224 -8.39 5.06 14.03
C LYS A 224 -7.52 6.28 13.82
N VAL A 225 -6.84 6.75 14.85
CA VAL A 225 -5.94 7.90 14.75
C VAL A 225 -4.51 7.43 14.77
N MET A 226 -3.77 7.80 13.73
CA MET A 226 -2.36 7.50 13.56
C MET A 226 -1.52 8.76 13.75
N VAL A 227 -0.44 8.62 14.50
CA VAL A 227 0.54 9.69 14.74
C VAL A 227 1.76 9.50 13.83
N LEU A 228 2.63 10.51 13.78
CA LEU A 228 3.81 10.58 12.90
C LEU A 228 3.45 10.83 11.43
N ASP A 229 3.16 9.80 10.63
CA ASP A 229 2.97 9.87 9.16
C ASP A 229 4.19 10.52 8.46
N ASP A 230 5.37 10.01 8.79
CA ASP A 230 6.68 10.54 8.39
C ASP A 230 7.73 9.41 8.45
N GLY A 231 8.98 9.72 8.11
CA GLY A 231 10.06 8.75 8.01
C GLY A 231 10.39 8.03 9.31
N ARG A 232 10.77 6.74 9.18
CA ARG A 232 11.15 5.83 10.27
C ARG A 232 12.22 6.40 11.22
N GLY A 233 13.11 7.28 10.74
CA GLY A 233 14.19 7.87 11.55
C GLY A 233 13.71 8.69 12.76
N LEU A 234 12.43 9.09 12.80
CA LEU A 234 11.82 9.80 13.92
C LEU A 234 11.34 8.87 15.05
N LEU A 235 11.45 7.56 14.85
CA LEU A 235 11.12 6.54 15.84
C LEU A 235 12.35 6.10 16.66
N PRO A 236 12.14 5.64 17.90
CA PRO A 236 10.86 5.57 18.64
C PRO A 236 10.44 6.92 19.27
N GLY A 237 11.28 7.95 19.22
CA GLY A 237 11.11 9.17 20.03
C GLY A 237 9.77 9.88 19.85
N TRP A 238 9.25 9.95 18.62
CA TRP A 238 7.95 10.55 18.35
C TRP A 238 6.80 9.75 18.98
N ALA A 239 6.84 8.43 18.85
CA ALA A 239 5.87 7.52 19.45
C ALA A 239 5.93 7.58 20.99
N ASP A 240 7.14 7.52 21.56
CA ASP A 240 7.35 7.63 23.01
C ASP A 240 6.78 8.94 23.57
N THR A 241 6.96 10.06 22.87
CA THR A 241 6.46 11.37 23.31
C THR A 241 4.93 11.40 23.41
N ILE A 242 4.23 10.77 22.47
CA ILE A 242 2.76 10.81 22.43
C ILE A 242 2.15 9.71 23.30
N PHE A 243 2.62 8.48 23.17
CA PHE A 243 1.98 7.33 23.82
C PHE A 243 2.27 7.24 25.32
N ASN A 244 3.35 7.85 25.82
CA ASN A 244 3.61 7.94 27.26
C ASN A 244 2.74 9.00 27.97
N ASP A 245 2.09 9.92 27.24
CA ASP A 245 1.06 10.80 27.82
C ASP A 245 -0.30 10.10 27.72
N THR A 246 -0.83 9.65 28.84
CA THR A 246 -2.08 8.88 28.90
C THR A 246 -3.29 9.65 28.36
N ASP A 247 -3.28 10.98 28.43
CA ASP A 247 -4.38 11.80 27.90
C ASP A 247 -4.34 11.95 26.39
N ALA A 248 -3.16 11.84 25.77
CA ALA A 248 -3.02 11.76 24.33
C ALA A 248 -3.20 10.31 23.82
N SER A 249 -2.54 9.35 24.47
CA SER A 249 -2.48 7.94 24.09
C SER A 249 -3.85 7.27 23.96
N LYS A 250 -4.84 7.69 24.75
CA LYS A 250 -6.24 7.20 24.66
C LYS A 250 -6.94 7.58 23.35
N TYR A 251 -6.41 8.56 22.62
CA TYR A 251 -6.94 9.01 21.33
C TYR A 251 -6.13 8.52 20.13
N ALA A 252 -4.95 7.91 20.33
CA ALA A 252 -4.12 7.39 19.24
C ALA A 252 -4.05 5.86 19.26
N ASP A 253 -4.29 5.24 18.11
CA ASP A 253 -4.36 3.78 17.96
C ASP A 253 -3.06 3.17 17.40
N GLY A 254 -2.25 3.96 16.70
CA GLY A 254 -1.03 3.47 16.06
C GLY A 254 -0.13 4.58 15.49
N VAL A 255 0.94 4.14 14.83
CA VAL A 255 1.94 5.00 14.18
C VAL A 255 1.90 4.76 12.67
N ALA A 256 1.81 5.85 11.91
CA ALA A 256 1.97 5.86 10.47
C ALA A 256 3.44 6.15 10.11
N VAL A 257 4.02 5.38 9.18
CA VAL A 257 5.44 5.46 8.83
C VAL A 257 5.61 5.51 7.31
N HIS A 258 6.42 6.46 6.83
CA HIS A 258 6.80 6.60 5.43
C HIS A 258 8.09 5.85 5.14
N TRP A 259 8.25 5.41 3.89
CA TRP A 259 9.37 4.60 3.42
C TRP A 259 10.66 5.40 3.13
N TYR A 260 10.56 6.71 2.91
CA TYR A 260 11.70 7.53 2.49
C TYR A 260 12.86 7.53 3.51
N GLY A 261 14.09 7.48 3.00
CA GLY A 261 15.29 7.52 3.84
C GLY A 261 15.59 6.22 4.61
N ASN A 262 14.93 5.10 4.26
CA ASN A 262 15.18 3.79 4.86
C ASN A 262 16.65 3.33 4.79
N LEU A 263 17.41 3.77 3.78
CA LEU A 263 18.86 3.53 3.68
C LEU A 263 19.65 4.07 4.89
N TYR A 264 19.14 5.11 5.55
CA TYR A 264 19.79 5.77 6.69
C TYR A 264 19.12 5.46 8.03
N SER A 265 17.90 4.91 8.00
CA SER A 265 17.09 4.64 9.19
C SER A 265 16.89 3.13 9.32
N PRO A 266 17.54 2.41 10.24
CA PRO A 266 17.46 0.95 10.30
C PRO A 266 16.07 0.45 10.76
N ALA A 267 15.64 -0.71 10.25
CA ALA A 267 14.33 -1.30 10.56
C ALA A 267 14.13 -1.64 12.05
N VAL A 268 15.21 -1.86 12.80
CA VAL A 268 15.18 -2.11 14.26
C VAL A 268 14.47 -1.00 15.07
N LEU A 269 14.36 0.21 14.53
CA LEU A 269 13.59 1.29 15.16
C LEU A 269 12.10 0.94 15.30
N LEU A 270 11.57 0.13 14.37
CA LEU A 270 10.20 -0.39 14.42
C LEU A 270 10.04 -1.41 15.55
N ASP A 271 10.99 -2.34 15.71
CA ASP A 271 10.99 -3.31 16.82
C ASP A 271 11.12 -2.63 18.18
N ILE A 272 11.92 -1.56 18.28
CA ILE A 272 12.04 -0.77 19.51
C ILE A 272 10.69 -0.09 19.80
N THR A 273 10.07 0.53 18.79
CA THR A 273 8.77 1.19 18.92
C THR A 273 7.67 0.22 19.36
N GLN A 274 7.59 -0.96 18.72
CA GLN A 274 6.65 -2.01 19.09
C GLN A 274 6.88 -2.50 20.53
N ARG A 275 8.14 -2.69 20.94
CA ARG A 275 8.44 -3.13 22.31
C ARG A 275 8.08 -2.09 23.37
N HIS A 276 8.21 -0.80 23.05
CA HIS A 276 7.80 0.28 23.95
C HIS A 276 6.26 0.37 24.04
N HIS A 277 5.56 0.16 22.92
CA HIS A 277 4.10 0.36 22.80
C HIS A 277 3.41 -0.83 22.13
N PRO A 278 3.36 -2.01 22.77
CA PRO A 278 2.93 -3.27 22.13
C PRO A 278 1.43 -3.33 21.79
N ASP A 279 0.62 -2.42 22.33
CA ASP A 279 -0.81 -2.26 22.03
C ASP A 279 -1.08 -1.34 20.84
N LYS A 280 -0.05 -0.64 20.33
CA LYS A 280 -0.15 0.29 19.21
C LYS A 280 0.34 -0.36 17.93
N PHE A 281 -0.44 -0.27 16.86
CA PHE A 281 -0.02 -0.82 15.58
C PHE A 281 0.98 0.10 14.85
N ILE A 282 1.75 -0.46 13.93
CA ILE A 282 2.63 0.30 13.02
C ILE A 282 2.15 0.03 11.59
N PHE A 283 1.95 1.07 10.80
CA PHE A 283 1.37 0.96 9.47
C PHE A 283 2.16 1.78 8.43
N GLY A 284 2.48 1.16 7.30
CA GLY A 284 3.12 1.82 6.16
C GLY A 284 2.09 2.62 5.37
N THR A 285 2.12 3.94 5.52
CA THR A 285 1.10 4.84 4.95
C THR A 285 1.51 5.49 3.64
N GLU A 286 2.79 5.47 3.29
CA GLU A 286 3.29 6.03 2.04
C GLU A 286 4.66 5.46 1.65
N ALA A 287 4.81 5.19 0.35
CA ALA A 287 6.06 4.91 -0.30
C ALA A 287 5.98 5.25 -1.79
N CYS A 288 7.06 5.77 -2.36
CA CYS A 288 7.18 5.91 -3.80
C CYS A 288 8.61 5.67 -4.30
N ALA A 289 8.73 5.18 -5.52
CA ALA A 289 9.98 5.17 -6.29
C ALA A 289 10.10 6.44 -7.13
N GLY A 290 11.30 6.68 -7.69
CA GLY A 290 11.53 7.84 -8.55
C GLY A 290 11.43 9.18 -7.82
N TYR A 291 11.77 9.24 -6.53
CA TYR A 291 11.77 10.47 -5.72
C TYR A 291 13.18 11.04 -5.43
N ALA A 292 14.23 10.28 -5.74
CA ALA A 292 15.60 10.55 -5.27
C ALA A 292 16.61 10.69 -6.42
N PHE A 293 17.48 9.69 -6.64
CA PHE A 293 18.51 9.73 -7.69
C PHE A 293 17.94 9.89 -9.10
N HIS A 294 16.68 9.51 -9.29
CA HIS A 294 15.87 9.71 -10.48
C HIS A 294 14.53 10.33 -10.05
N HIS A 295 13.98 11.22 -10.90
CA HIS A 295 12.66 11.79 -10.74
C HIS A 295 11.72 11.33 -11.86
N GLY A 296 10.57 10.78 -11.49
CA GLY A 296 9.55 10.28 -12.43
C GLY A 296 9.68 8.79 -12.77
N PRO A 297 8.90 8.30 -13.76
CA PRO A 297 8.81 6.88 -14.10
C PRO A 297 10.01 6.36 -14.89
N ILE A 298 10.43 5.13 -14.60
CA ILE A 298 11.30 4.35 -15.48
C ILE A 298 10.53 3.13 -15.97
N MET A 299 10.10 3.16 -17.22
CA MET A 299 9.24 2.12 -17.78
C MET A 299 9.92 0.75 -17.76
N GLY A 300 9.29 -0.23 -17.11
CA GLY A 300 9.79 -1.61 -17.03
C GLY A 300 10.93 -1.82 -16.04
N ASP A 301 11.20 -0.90 -15.11
CA ASP A 301 12.31 -1.04 -14.16
C ASP A 301 12.08 -2.17 -13.13
N TRP A 302 12.86 -3.24 -13.29
CA TRP A 302 12.83 -4.39 -12.40
C TRP A 302 13.47 -4.10 -11.03
N PHE A 303 14.47 -3.20 -10.99
CA PHE A 303 15.15 -2.85 -9.74
C PHE A 303 14.18 -2.21 -8.74
N THR A 304 13.30 -1.32 -9.20
CA THR A 304 12.23 -0.74 -8.37
C THR A 304 11.30 -1.82 -7.81
N ALA A 305 10.94 -2.84 -8.59
CA ALA A 305 10.11 -3.95 -8.12
C ALA A 305 10.80 -4.79 -7.03
N GLU A 306 12.09 -5.10 -7.20
CA GLU A 306 12.88 -5.81 -6.20
C GLU A 306 13.00 -5.01 -4.90
N ASN A 307 13.21 -3.70 -4.98
CA ASN A 307 13.25 -2.83 -3.79
C ASN A 307 11.91 -2.82 -3.06
N TYR A 308 10.80 -2.64 -3.77
CA TYR A 308 9.46 -2.72 -3.19
C TYR A 308 9.25 -4.04 -2.47
N ALA A 309 9.56 -5.17 -3.12
CA ALA A 309 9.39 -6.49 -2.50
C ALA A 309 10.29 -6.67 -1.26
N ASN A 310 11.57 -6.30 -1.35
CA ASN A 310 12.51 -6.39 -0.23
C ASN A 310 12.04 -5.56 0.97
N ASP A 311 11.57 -4.34 0.74
CA ASP A 311 11.15 -3.46 1.82
C ASP A 311 9.81 -3.86 2.41
N ILE A 312 8.85 -4.32 1.62
CA ILE A 312 7.60 -4.88 2.17
C ILE A 312 7.89 -6.10 3.03
N ILE A 313 8.76 -7.02 2.59
CA ILE A 313 9.19 -8.19 3.39
C ILE A 313 9.87 -7.72 4.68
N SER A 314 10.78 -6.74 4.59
CA SER A 314 11.47 -6.18 5.74
C SER A 314 10.47 -5.58 6.72
N ASP A 315 9.60 -4.69 6.28
CA ASP A 315 8.64 -4.00 7.13
C ASP A 315 7.63 -4.97 7.78
N LEU A 316 7.16 -5.98 7.06
CA LEU A 316 6.32 -7.06 7.62
C LEU A 316 7.05 -7.89 8.67
N ASN A 317 8.37 -8.11 8.52
CA ASN A 317 9.18 -8.75 9.55
C ASN A 317 9.43 -7.85 10.78
N HIS A 318 9.15 -6.55 10.68
CA HIS A 318 9.32 -5.55 11.73
C HIS A 318 7.97 -4.86 12.09
N HIS A 319 6.93 -5.68 12.23
CA HIS A 319 5.64 -5.33 12.83
C HIS A 319 4.68 -4.46 12.00
N PHE A 320 4.98 -4.14 10.74
CA PHE A 320 3.99 -3.44 9.90
C PHE A 320 2.74 -4.31 9.74
N ILE A 321 1.58 -3.69 9.92
CA ILE A 321 0.28 -4.33 9.68
C ILE A 321 -0.16 -4.21 8.21
N GLY A 322 0.55 -3.44 7.39
CA GLY A 322 0.17 -3.20 6.01
C GLY A 322 1.03 -2.15 5.35
N TRP A 323 0.80 -1.92 4.05
CA TRP A 323 1.64 -1.05 3.24
C TRP A 323 0.85 -0.34 2.14
N THR A 324 1.07 0.96 1.99
CA THR A 324 0.34 1.82 1.05
C THR A 324 1.32 2.49 0.13
N ASP A 325 1.22 2.19 -1.17
CA ASP A 325 1.95 2.89 -2.22
C ASP A 325 1.42 4.32 -2.39
N TRP A 326 2.17 5.18 -3.06
CA TRP A 326 1.79 6.58 -3.23
C TRP A 326 0.68 6.79 -4.26
N ASN A 327 0.98 7.22 -5.48
CA ASN A 327 -0.05 7.51 -6.46
C ASN A 327 -0.55 6.22 -7.12
N LEU A 328 -1.87 5.95 -7.07
CA LEU A 328 -2.46 4.80 -7.76
C LEU A 328 -2.21 4.81 -9.28
N CYS A 329 -2.11 5.98 -9.90
CA CYS A 329 -1.64 6.09 -11.28
C CYS A 329 -1.09 7.49 -11.56
N LEU A 330 -0.15 7.59 -12.49
CA LEU A 330 0.45 8.84 -12.97
C LEU A 330 0.56 8.83 -14.50
N ASP A 331 0.89 9.97 -15.11
CA ASP A 331 1.25 10.04 -16.53
C ASP A 331 2.69 9.55 -16.81
N GLU A 332 3.08 9.52 -18.09
CA GLU A 332 4.42 9.12 -18.52
C GLU A 332 5.54 10.02 -17.99
N ASN A 333 5.22 11.19 -17.42
CA ASN A 333 6.17 12.09 -16.77
C ASN A 333 6.19 11.96 -15.25
N GLY A 334 5.30 11.16 -14.65
CA GLY A 334 5.18 11.01 -13.19
C GLY A 334 4.36 12.12 -12.53
N GLY A 335 3.41 12.71 -13.26
CA GLY A 335 2.54 13.78 -12.79
C GLY A 335 1.05 13.55 -13.11
N PRO A 336 0.24 14.62 -13.09
CA PRO A 336 0.64 16.01 -12.84
C PRO A 336 1.14 16.25 -11.40
N ASN A 337 1.97 17.28 -11.19
CA ASN A 337 2.42 17.71 -9.85
C ASN A 337 2.77 19.20 -9.92
N TRP A 338 2.02 20.05 -9.21
CA TRP A 338 2.17 21.51 -9.34
C TRP A 338 3.54 22.03 -8.86
N ALA A 339 4.23 21.26 -8.02
CA ALA A 339 5.55 21.58 -7.51
C ALA A 339 6.70 20.99 -8.35
N ASN A 340 6.40 20.28 -9.46
CA ASN A 340 7.34 19.51 -10.28
C ASN A 340 8.10 18.42 -9.49
N ASN A 341 7.46 17.87 -8.45
CA ASN A 341 8.00 16.76 -7.66
C ASN A 341 7.55 15.41 -8.26
N PHE A 342 7.99 15.12 -9.49
CA PHE A 342 7.57 13.92 -10.22
C PHE A 342 8.17 12.64 -9.62
N VAL A 343 7.38 11.57 -9.61
CA VAL A 343 7.73 10.23 -9.06
C VAL A 343 7.20 9.10 -9.95
N ASP A 344 7.61 7.86 -9.69
CA ASP A 344 7.08 6.68 -10.38
C ASP A 344 5.73 6.22 -9.77
N SER A 345 4.98 5.40 -10.48
CA SER A 345 3.73 4.80 -10.01
C SER A 345 3.53 3.41 -10.61
N PRO A 346 2.91 2.45 -9.91
CA PRO A 346 2.70 1.11 -10.44
C PRO A 346 1.86 1.06 -11.72
N ILE A 347 1.00 2.06 -11.96
CA ILE A 347 0.30 2.22 -13.23
C ILE A 347 0.65 3.57 -13.86
N ILE A 348 1.17 3.53 -15.08
CA ILE A 348 1.45 4.71 -15.90
C ILE A 348 0.40 4.80 -17.01
N VAL A 349 -0.32 5.92 -17.08
CA VAL A 349 -1.42 6.14 -18.01
C VAL A 349 -0.95 6.95 -19.21
N ASN A 350 -1.14 6.38 -20.40
CA ASN A 350 -1.00 7.08 -21.67
C ASN A 350 -2.40 7.45 -22.19
N HIS A 351 -2.84 8.66 -21.86
CA HIS A 351 -4.16 9.14 -22.27
C HIS A 351 -4.24 9.43 -23.78
N THR A 352 -3.12 9.65 -24.48
CA THR A 352 -3.14 9.91 -25.93
C THR A 352 -3.52 8.64 -26.69
N HIS A 353 -3.05 7.48 -26.22
CA HIS A 353 -3.35 6.18 -26.82
C HIS A 353 -4.50 5.44 -26.13
N GLN A 354 -5.07 6.00 -25.07
CA GLN A 354 -6.14 5.38 -24.27
C GLN A 354 -5.70 4.00 -23.76
N GLU A 355 -4.49 3.95 -23.19
CA GLU A 355 -3.90 2.74 -22.63
C GLU A 355 -3.18 3.05 -21.31
N PHE A 356 -2.75 1.99 -20.63
CA PHE A 356 -1.93 2.11 -19.44
C PHE A 356 -0.93 0.97 -19.37
N TYR A 357 0.18 1.21 -18.70
CA TYR A 357 1.25 0.26 -18.48
C TYR A 357 1.26 -0.14 -17.01
N LYS A 358 1.32 -1.44 -16.75
CA LYS A 358 1.56 -1.97 -15.40
C LYS A 358 3.07 -2.13 -15.24
N GLN A 359 3.66 -1.31 -14.38
CA GLN A 359 5.10 -1.35 -14.09
C GLN A 359 5.43 -2.63 -13.30
N PRO A 360 6.68 -3.13 -13.32
CA PRO A 360 7.10 -4.27 -12.51
C PRO A 360 6.72 -4.16 -11.01
N MET A 361 6.76 -2.94 -10.44
CA MET A 361 6.36 -2.68 -9.06
C MET A 361 4.88 -3.00 -8.77
N PHE A 362 3.99 -2.92 -9.77
CA PHE A 362 2.60 -3.35 -9.65
C PHE A 362 2.52 -4.84 -9.33
N TYR A 363 3.33 -5.65 -10.01
CA TYR A 363 3.38 -7.09 -9.81
C TYR A 363 4.05 -7.44 -8.48
N ALA A 364 5.11 -6.72 -8.10
CA ALA A 364 5.73 -6.85 -6.77
C ALA A 364 4.70 -6.63 -5.65
N MET A 365 3.95 -5.52 -5.68
CA MET A 365 2.84 -5.28 -4.75
C MET A 365 1.80 -6.40 -4.77
N GLY A 366 1.52 -6.93 -5.96
CA GLY A 366 0.59 -8.04 -6.14
C GLY A 366 0.96 -9.30 -5.36
N HIS A 367 2.24 -9.66 -5.22
CA HIS A 367 2.63 -10.86 -4.47
C HIS A 367 2.26 -10.78 -2.97
N PHE A 368 2.15 -9.59 -2.40
CA PHE A 368 1.87 -9.42 -0.96
C PHE A 368 0.40 -9.44 -0.60
N ARG A 369 -0.52 -9.33 -1.59
CA ARG A 369 -1.96 -9.40 -1.35
C ARG A 369 -2.41 -10.69 -0.65
N TYR A 370 -1.67 -11.78 -0.84
CA TYR A 370 -1.95 -13.08 -0.22
C TYR A 370 -1.65 -13.13 1.27
N ALA A 371 -0.85 -12.19 1.79
CA ALA A 371 -0.65 -12.04 3.23
C ALA A 371 -1.94 -11.57 3.95
N CYS A 372 -2.85 -10.88 3.24
CA CYS A 372 -4.15 -10.44 3.77
C CYS A 372 -5.23 -11.51 3.72
N THR A 373 -5.17 -12.43 2.75
CA THR A 373 -6.28 -13.37 2.48
C THR A 373 -6.16 -14.70 3.22
N GLY A 374 -5.09 -14.91 4.01
CA GLY A 374 -4.87 -16.19 4.67
C GLY A 374 -4.75 -17.35 3.66
N TYR A 375 -4.36 -17.05 2.41
CA TYR A 375 -4.32 -18.01 1.30
C TYR A 375 -3.16 -19.02 1.38
N PHE A 376 -2.59 -19.21 2.57
CA PHE A 376 -1.75 -20.35 2.91
C PHE A 376 -2.58 -21.53 3.48
N GLY A 377 -3.89 -21.57 3.21
CA GLY A 377 -4.83 -22.48 3.90
C GLY A 377 -5.65 -23.46 3.05
N HIS A 378 -5.68 -23.35 1.71
CA HIS A 378 -6.46 -24.30 0.90
C HIS A 378 -5.64 -25.53 0.49
N HIS A 379 -5.71 -26.56 1.33
CA HIS A 379 -5.30 -27.93 0.99
C HIS A 379 -6.40 -28.61 0.15
N GLY A 380 -6.03 -29.16 -1.01
CA GLY A 380 -6.94 -29.89 -1.92
C GLY A 380 -7.16 -29.20 -3.28
N VAL A 381 -8.06 -29.77 -4.08
CA VAL A 381 -8.30 -29.39 -5.49
C VAL A 381 -8.95 -28.02 -5.61
N ILE A 382 -8.45 -27.21 -6.55
CA ILE A 382 -9.09 -25.95 -6.98
C ILE A 382 -9.16 -25.99 -8.51
N LEU A 383 -10.37 -26.24 -9.05
CA LEU A 383 -10.56 -26.34 -10.49
C LEU A 383 -10.31 -24.99 -11.17
N GLY A 384 -9.44 -24.98 -12.18
CA GLY A 384 -9.16 -23.79 -12.99
C GLY A 384 -8.19 -22.78 -12.36
N ASP A 385 -7.46 -23.13 -11.29
CA ASP A 385 -6.58 -22.18 -10.61
C ASP A 385 -5.33 -21.82 -11.42
N TRP A 386 -5.25 -20.56 -11.84
CA TRP A 386 -4.10 -20.03 -12.59
C TRP A 386 -2.88 -19.80 -11.70
N PHE A 387 -3.07 -19.52 -10.41
CA PHE A 387 -1.97 -19.27 -9.49
C PHE A 387 -1.10 -20.52 -9.30
N ARG A 388 -1.72 -21.69 -9.14
CA ARG A 388 -1.01 -22.98 -9.16
C ARG A 388 -0.25 -23.23 -10.46
N ALA A 389 -0.75 -22.76 -11.60
CA ALA A 389 -0.04 -22.87 -12.87
C ALA A 389 1.19 -21.96 -12.95
N GLU A 390 1.07 -20.72 -12.48
CA GLU A 390 2.18 -19.77 -12.37
C GLU A 390 3.25 -20.31 -11.41
N SER A 391 2.84 -20.82 -10.25
CA SER A 391 3.75 -21.44 -9.28
C SER A 391 4.52 -22.63 -9.88
N TYR A 392 3.85 -23.48 -10.66
CA TYR A 392 4.49 -24.59 -11.37
C TYR A 392 5.49 -24.08 -12.43
N ALA A 393 5.12 -23.07 -13.22
CA ALA A 393 6.01 -22.53 -14.25
C ALA A 393 7.23 -21.82 -13.65
N ASP A 394 7.03 -21.05 -12.58
CA ASP A 394 8.09 -20.33 -11.87
C ASP A 394 9.09 -21.32 -11.24
N ASP A 395 8.60 -22.33 -10.52
CA ASP A 395 9.44 -23.37 -9.92
C ASP A 395 10.25 -24.14 -10.97
N ILE A 396 9.62 -24.54 -12.09
CA ILE A 396 10.33 -25.20 -13.21
C ILE A 396 11.42 -24.29 -13.78
N ILE A 397 11.16 -23.00 -13.99
CA ILE A 397 12.14 -22.04 -14.53
C ILE A 397 13.29 -21.85 -13.54
N ILE A 398 13.00 -21.66 -12.26
CA ILE A 398 13.98 -21.51 -11.19
C ILE A 398 14.87 -22.76 -11.14
N ASP A 399 14.30 -23.95 -11.10
CA ASP A 399 15.02 -25.22 -11.06
C ASP A 399 15.92 -25.40 -12.29
N LEU A 400 15.36 -25.17 -13.48
CA LEU A 400 16.14 -25.22 -14.72
C LEU A 400 17.26 -24.19 -14.72
N ASN A 401 17.06 -22.99 -14.15
CA ASN A 401 18.08 -21.95 -13.97
C ASN A 401 19.14 -22.29 -12.91
N HIS A 402 18.87 -23.26 -12.03
CA HIS A 402 19.79 -23.75 -11.00
C HIS A 402 20.32 -25.17 -11.28
N HIS A 403 20.40 -25.54 -12.56
CA HIS A 403 21.04 -26.76 -13.06
C HIS A 403 20.28 -28.08 -12.81
N VAL A 404 19.02 -28.01 -12.39
CA VAL A 404 18.13 -29.16 -12.38
C VAL A 404 17.91 -29.61 -13.82
N THR A 405 18.02 -30.91 -14.09
CA THR A 405 18.00 -31.47 -15.46
C THR A 405 16.66 -32.08 -15.86
N GLY A 406 15.66 -31.96 -15.00
CA GLY A 406 14.30 -32.43 -15.23
C GLY A 406 13.41 -32.15 -14.03
N TRP A 407 12.12 -31.98 -14.28
CA TRP A 407 11.13 -31.63 -13.26
C TRP A 407 9.98 -32.64 -13.33
N THR A 408 9.54 -33.14 -12.18
CA THR A 408 8.54 -34.21 -12.10
C THR A 408 7.43 -33.81 -11.14
N ASP A 409 6.20 -33.80 -11.66
CA ASP A 409 5.01 -33.57 -10.84
C ASP A 409 4.69 -34.78 -9.92
N TRP A 410 3.86 -34.56 -8.90
CA TRP A 410 3.57 -35.56 -7.89
C TRP A 410 2.53 -36.61 -8.34
N ASN A 411 1.24 -36.25 -8.37
CA ASN A 411 0.16 -37.14 -8.80
C ASN A 411 -0.29 -36.75 -10.21
N LEU A 412 -0.20 -37.68 -11.17
CA LEU A 412 -0.66 -37.42 -12.54
C LEU A 412 -2.14 -37.08 -12.63
N CYS A 413 -2.97 -37.67 -11.75
CA CYS A 413 -4.38 -37.32 -11.62
C CYS A 413 -4.91 -37.64 -10.22
N LEU A 414 -5.93 -36.91 -9.78
CA LEU A 414 -6.70 -37.13 -8.56
C LEU A 414 -8.20 -36.95 -8.83
N ASP A 415 -9.06 -37.30 -7.89
CA ASP A 415 -10.49 -36.95 -7.96
C ASP A 415 -10.76 -35.51 -7.48
N GLU A 416 -12.02 -35.06 -7.58
CA GLU A 416 -12.46 -33.71 -7.20
C GLU A 416 -12.21 -33.37 -5.71
N THR A 417 -11.89 -34.37 -4.87
CA THR A 417 -11.56 -34.17 -3.46
C THR A 417 -10.05 -34.11 -3.21
N GLY A 418 -9.22 -34.32 -4.23
CA GLY A 418 -7.76 -34.40 -4.08
C GLY A 418 -7.27 -35.75 -3.58
N GLY A 419 -8.09 -36.79 -3.76
CA GLY A 419 -7.83 -38.16 -3.33
C GLY A 419 -7.95 -39.19 -4.46
N PRO A 420 -8.06 -40.48 -4.12
CA PRO A 420 -8.15 -41.04 -2.76
C PRO A 420 -6.81 -41.05 -2.03
N ASN A 421 -6.80 -40.65 -0.76
CA ASN A 421 -5.64 -40.74 0.13
C ASN A 421 -6.07 -41.28 1.51
N TRP A 422 -5.48 -42.39 1.95
CA TRP A 422 -5.89 -43.10 3.18
C TRP A 422 -5.70 -42.28 4.47
N ALA A 423 -4.80 -41.30 4.45
CA ALA A 423 -4.51 -40.41 5.58
C ALA A 423 -5.27 -39.07 5.47
N TYR A 424 -6.18 -38.93 4.50
CA TYR A 424 -6.91 -37.69 4.22
C TYR A 424 -6.00 -36.48 3.91
N ASN A 425 -4.75 -36.74 3.52
CA ASN A 425 -3.82 -35.70 3.07
C ASN A 425 -4.11 -35.37 1.59
N VAL A 426 -5.02 -34.44 1.37
CA VAL A 426 -5.51 -34.06 0.04
C VAL A 426 -4.66 -32.95 -0.58
N VAL A 427 -4.41 -33.08 -1.88
CA VAL A 427 -3.62 -32.14 -2.69
C VAL A 427 -4.31 -31.94 -4.04
N ASP A 428 -3.82 -31.00 -4.86
CA ASP A 428 -4.26 -30.87 -6.25
C ASP A 428 -3.48 -31.81 -7.18
N ALA A 429 -3.93 -31.94 -8.41
CA ALA A 429 -3.21 -32.62 -9.48
C ALA A 429 -3.49 -31.95 -10.83
N PRO A 430 -2.58 -32.02 -11.82
CA PRO A 430 -2.79 -31.42 -13.13
C PRO A 430 -4.01 -31.96 -13.88
N ILE A 431 -4.47 -33.16 -13.55
CA ILE A 431 -5.70 -33.73 -14.09
C ILE A 431 -6.62 -34.11 -12.93
N ILE A 432 -7.84 -33.59 -12.95
CA ILE A 432 -8.89 -33.95 -12.01
C ILE A 432 -9.93 -34.82 -12.68
N VAL A 433 -10.24 -35.98 -12.10
CA VAL A 433 -11.17 -36.96 -12.66
C VAL A 433 -12.49 -36.92 -11.91
N ASN A 434 -13.57 -36.58 -12.62
CA ASN A 434 -14.93 -36.75 -12.12
C ASN A 434 -15.44 -38.13 -12.58
N ARG A 435 -15.41 -39.11 -11.67
CA ARG A 435 -15.80 -40.50 -11.96
C ARG A 435 -17.30 -40.64 -12.25
N THR A 436 -18.12 -39.80 -11.62
CA THR A 436 -19.59 -39.85 -11.75
C THR A 436 -20.04 -39.33 -13.12
N ALA A 437 -19.43 -38.25 -13.58
CA ALA A 437 -19.70 -37.63 -14.87
C ALA A 437 -18.89 -38.27 -16.02
N GLN A 438 -18.00 -39.23 -15.74
CA GLN A 438 -17.09 -39.86 -16.70
C GLN A 438 -16.25 -38.85 -17.49
N GLU A 439 -15.81 -37.78 -16.84
CA GLU A 439 -15.01 -36.72 -17.45
C GLU A 439 -13.73 -36.42 -16.65
N PHE A 440 -12.82 -35.69 -17.28
CA PHE A 440 -11.62 -35.18 -16.63
C PHE A 440 -11.39 -33.72 -16.99
N TYR A 441 -10.84 -32.96 -16.04
CA TYR A 441 -10.46 -31.57 -16.20
C TYR A 441 -8.95 -31.47 -16.23
N LYS A 442 -8.42 -30.91 -17.31
CA LYS A 442 -7.01 -30.50 -17.36
C LYS A 442 -6.90 -29.14 -16.68
N GLN A 443 -6.23 -29.11 -15.54
CA GLN A 443 -6.01 -27.90 -14.77
C GLN A 443 -5.02 -26.98 -15.48
N PRO A 444 -5.02 -25.66 -15.21
CA PRO A 444 -4.01 -24.74 -15.73
C PRO A 444 -2.55 -25.22 -15.52
N MET A 445 -2.23 -25.84 -14.38
CA MET A 445 -0.91 -26.44 -14.12
C MET A 445 -0.49 -27.54 -15.12
N PHE A 446 -1.45 -28.29 -15.70
CA PHE A 446 -1.16 -29.26 -16.78
C PHE A 446 -0.62 -28.56 -18.02
N TYR A 447 -1.19 -27.40 -18.36
CA TYR A 447 -0.77 -26.62 -19.52
C TYR A 447 0.55 -25.89 -19.25
N ALA A 448 0.75 -25.33 -18.05
CA ALA A 448 2.00 -24.71 -17.62
C ALA A 448 3.18 -25.69 -17.73
N MET A 449 3.08 -26.89 -17.14
CA MET A 449 4.08 -27.95 -17.35
C MET A 449 4.26 -28.30 -18.83
N GLY A 450 3.16 -28.29 -19.57
CA GLY A 450 3.13 -28.55 -21.00
C GLY A 450 3.95 -27.58 -21.86
N HIS A 451 4.28 -26.38 -21.37
CA HIS A 451 5.19 -25.46 -22.08
C HIS A 451 6.64 -25.95 -22.05
N PHE A 452 7.04 -26.70 -21.03
CA PHE A 452 8.42 -27.15 -20.84
C PHE A 452 8.71 -28.53 -21.48
N ARG A 453 7.67 -29.29 -21.85
CA ARG A 453 7.81 -30.60 -22.51
C ARG A 453 8.52 -30.56 -23.87
N TYR A 454 8.63 -29.37 -24.46
CA TYR A 454 9.31 -29.13 -25.74
C TYR A 454 10.82 -28.97 -25.59
N ILE A 455 11.33 -28.94 -24.36
CA ILE A 455 12.75 -29.07 -24.06
C ILE A 455 13.12 -30.54 -24.31
N LEU A 456 13.65 -30.82 -25.51
CA LEU A 456 13.97 -32.17 -25.97
C LEU A 456 14.97 -32.88 -25.04
N ILE A 457 14.91 -34.21 -25.01
CA ILE A 457 15.91 -35.04 -24.34
C ILE A 457 17.30 -34.65 -24.87
N ALA A 458 18.22 -34.31 -23.97
CA ALA A 458 19.57 -33.78 -24.24
C ALA A 458 19.67 -32.30 -24.69
N ALA A 459 18.60 -31.51 -24.59
CA ALA A 459 18.69 -30.06 -24.70
C ALA A 459 19.61 -29.51 -23.60
N LYS A 460 20.51 -28.59 -23.98
CA LYS A 460 21.38 -27.88 -23.04
C LYS A 460 20.86 -26.47 -22.84
N ARG A 461 20.61 -26.10 -21.58
CA ARG A 461 20.36 -24.71 -21.21
C ARG A 461 21.57 -23.88 -21.63
N ILE A 462 21.35 -22.89 -22.49
CA ILE A 462 22.35 -21.89 -22.83
C ILE A 462 22.12 -20.67 -21.95
N PHE A 463 23.17 -19.87 -21.75
CA PHE A 463 23.05 -18.62 -21.02
C PHE A 463 22.19 -17.66 -21.86
N LEU A 464 21.11 -17.14 -21.27
CA LEU A 464 20.36 -16.04 -21.87
C LEU A 464 21.07 -14.76 -21.43
N PHE A 465 21.66 -14.02 -22.38
CA PHE A 465 22.12 -12.66 -22.11
C PHE A 465 20.87 -11.78 -21.97
N GLN A 466 20.78 -11.07 -20.86
CA GLN A 466 20.08 -9.79 -20.77
C GLN A 466 21.09 -8.73 -20.36
#